data_AF-A0A942T7E4-F1
#
_entry.id   AF-A0A942T7E4-F1
#
_cell.length_a   1.000
_cell.length_b   1.000
_cell.length_c   1.000
_cell.angle_alpha   90.00
_cell.angle_beta   90.00
_cell.angle_gamma   90.00
#
_symmetry.space_group_name_H-M   'P 1'
#
loop_
_entity.id
_entity.type
_entity.pdbx_description
1 polymer ?
#
loop_
_entity_poly.entity_id
_entity_poly.type
_entity_poly.pdbx_seq_one_letter_code
_entity_poly.pdbx_strand_id
1 'polypeptide(L)'
;MPNLRYLEPTELLEKIYATLCSEYEDAQHYESQQDQEEIKVTKKRLTKKIFNEFVVDEEYFLTMKNETFKERYQLYEADLIRMIQECSENRIDYETFIQIIDDLIASAKFRLQAFEQLSDEIQKLQEEDEQDEEEGE
;
A
#
# COMPACT_ATOMS: atom_id res chain seq x y z
N MET A 1 -5.26 9.25 19.25
CA MET A 1 -4.24 8.36 18.66
C MET A 1 -3.16 9.24 18.08
N PRO A 2 -1.87 8.86 18.15
CA PRO A 2 -0.84 9.61 17.43
C PRO A 2 -1.25 9.73 15.95
N ASN A 3 -0.98 10.87 15.31
CA ASN A 3 -1.17 11.01 13.87
C ASN A 3 -0.16 10.08 13.19
N LEU A 4 -0.59 8.88 12.85
CA LEU A 4 0.20 7.86 12.17
C LEU A 4 0.16 8.09 10.66
N ARG A 5 0.42 9.34 10.24
CA ARG A 5 0.51 9.69 8.82
C ARG A 5 1.86 9.25 8.29
N TYR A 6 1.85 8.26 7.42
CA TYR A 6 3.03 7.66 6.81
C TYR A 6 3.11 7.93 5.32
N LEU A 7 1.98 8.15 4.66
CA LEU A 7 1.92 8.56 3.28
C LEU A 7 2.22 10.06 3.18
N GLU A 8 3.10 10.43 2.26
CA GLU A 8 3.40 11.82 1.90
C GLU A 8 2.66 12.14 0.59
N PRO A 9 1.48 12.79 0.63
CA PRO A 9 0.69 13.02 -0.57
C PRO A 9 1.34 14.08 -1.45
N THR A 10 1.41 13.82 -2.75
CA THR A 10 1.91 14.78 -3.74
C THR A 10 0.77 15.39 -4.56
N GLU A 11 0.95 16.58 -5.12
CA GLU A 11 -0.01 17.13 -6.08
C GLU A 11 -0.18 16.23 -7.32
N LEU A 12 0.87 15.49 -7.69
CA LEU A 12 0.83 14.58 -8.83
C LEU A 12 -0.08 13.39 -8.53
N LEU A 13 0.00 12.83 -7.32
CA LEU A 13 -0.88 11.77 -6.84
C LEU A 13 -2.35 12.20 -6.93
N GLU A 14 -2.68 13.41 -6.43
CA GLU A 14 -4.02 13.98 -6.51
C GLU A 14 -4.53 14.09 -7.95
N LYS A 15 -3.72 14.64 -8.85
CA LYS A 15 -4.08 14.82 -10.27
C LYS A 15 -4.34 13.49 -10.96
N ILE A 16 -3.53 12.47 -10.69
CA ILE A 16 -3.71 11.14 -11.27
C ILE A 16 -4.96 10.48 -10.71
N TYR A 17 -5.21 10.60 -9.40
CA TYR A 17 -6.41 10.07 -8.76
C TYR A 17 -7.70 10.70 -9.30
N ALA A 18 -7.72 12.03 -9.43
CA ALA A 18 -8.85 12.75 -10.02
C ALA A 18 -9.09 12.33 -11.48
N THR A 19 -8.02 12.14 -12.24
CA THR A 19 -8.11 11.64 -13.63
C THR A 19 -8.72 10.23 -13.66
N LEU A 20 -8.29 9.33 -12.78
CA LEU A 20 -8.87 7.99 -12.69
C LEU A 20 -10.37 8.03 -12.37
N CYS A 21 -10.79 8.90 -11.45
CA CYS A 21 -12.21 9.08 -11.13
C CYS A 21 -13.02 9.54 -12.36
N SER A 22 -12.48 10.47 -13.16
CA SER A 22 -13.09 10.91 -14.42
C SER A 22 -13.28 9.74 -15.38
N GLU A 23 -12.26 8.89 -15.57
CA GLU A 23 -12.36 7.72 -16.45
C GLU A 23 -13.43 6.71 -15.99
N TYR A 24 -13.69 6.62 -14.68
CA TYR A 24 -14.79 5.81 -14.15
C TYR A 24 -16.17 6.39 -14.46
N GLU A 25 -16.30 7.71 -14.42
CA GLU A 25 -17.52 8.42 -14.83
C GLU A 25 -17.75 8.33 -16.34
N ASP A 26 -16.73 8.63 -17.13
CA ASP A 26 -16.76 8.61 -18.59
C ASP A 26 -17.19 7.24 -19.12
N ALA A 27 -16.70 6.14 -18.51
CA ALA A 27 -17.07 4.77 -18.86
C ALA A 27 -18.58 4.48 -18.83
N GLN A 28 -19.36 5.24 -18.04
CA GLN A 28 -20.82 5.10 -17.96
C GLN A 28 -21.52 5.62 -19.22
N HIS A 29 -20.82 6.40 -20.04
CA HIS A 29 -21.34 7.06 -21.23
C HIS A 29 -20.88 6.41 -22.55
N TYR A 30 -19.99 5.42 -22.50
CA TYR A 30 -19.53 4.69 -23.69
C TYR A 30 -20.23 3.34 -23.82
N GLU A 31 -20.82 3.08 -24.97
CA GLU A 31 -21.52 1.80 -25.24
C GLU A 31 -20.73 0.87 -26.17
N SER A 32 -19.74 1.39 -26.89
CA SER A 32 -18.99 0.60 -27.87
C SER A 32 -17.99 -0.32 -27.16
N GLN A 33 -17.81 -1.54 -27.69
CA GLN A 33 -16.85 -2.50 -27.14
C GLN A 33 -15.41 -1.99 -27.21
N GLN A 34 -15.07 -1.26 -28.28
CA GLN A 34 -13.74 -0.69 -28.44
C GLN A 34 -13.45 0.36 -27.36
N ASP A 35 -14.38 1.30 -27.14
CA ASP A 35 -14.21 2.33 -26.10
C ASP A 35 -14.11 1.70 -24.70
N GLN A 36 -14.93 0.68 -24.43
CA GLN A 36 -14.90 -0.06 -23.16
C GLN A 36 -13.55 -0.74 -22.92
N GLU A 37 -12.93 -1.33 -23.95
CA GLU A 37 -11.59 -1.92 -23.84
C GLU A 37 -10.50 -0.87 -23.63
N GLU A 38 -10.54 0.24 -24.38
CA GLU A 38 -9.57 1.33 -24.25
C GLU A 38 -9.62 1.93 -22.84
N ILE A 39 -10.81 2.23 -22.33
CA ILE A 39 -11.02 2.77 -20.97
C ILE A 39 -10.56 1.79 -19.91
N LYS A 40 -10.83 0.49 -20.07
CA LYS A 40 -10.35 -0.54 -19.14
C LYS A 40 -8.82 -0.56 -19.05
N VAL A 41 -8.13 -0.42 -20.19
CA VAL A 41 -6.67 -0.34 -20.22
C VAL A 41 -6.19 0.94 -19.53
N THR A 42 -6.84 2.08 -19.79
CA THR A 42 -6.51 3.37 -19.17
C THR A 42 -6.66 3.32 -17.65
N LYS A 43 -7.81 2.86 -17.14
CA LYS A 43 -8.05 2.67 -15.70
C LYS A 43 -6.95 1.85 -15.05
N LYS A 44 -6.62 0.68 -15.62
CA LYS A 44 -5.55 -0.19 -15.09
C LYS A 44 -4.19 0.51 -15.05
N ARG A 45 -3.85 1.31 -16.05
CA ARG A 45 -2.59 2.07 -16.09
C ARG A 45 -2.56 3.17 -15.04
N LEU A 46 -3.65 3.92 -14.89
CA LEU A 46 -3.79 4.97 -13.89
C LEU A 46 -3.76 4.41 -12.46
N THR A 47 -4.46 3.31 -12.17
CA THR A 47 -4.39 2.61 -10.87
C THR A 47 -2.94 2.26 -10.50
N LYS A 48 -2.19 1.68 -11.44
CA LYS A 48 -0.77 1.37 -11.21
C LYS A 48 0.08 2.62 -11.01
N LYS A 49 -0.23 3.69 -11.73
CA LYS A 49 0.50 4.96 -11.60
C LYS A 49 0.29 5.59 -10.23
N ILE A 50 -0.94 5.57 -9.71
CA ILE A 50 -1.27 6.00 -8.34
C ILE A 50 -0.48 5.18 -7.33
N PHE A 51 -0.50 3.85 -7.46
CA PHE A 51 0.25 2.96 -6.58
C PHE A 51 1.76 3.27 -6.56
N ASN A 52 2.34 3.54 -7.73
CA ASN A 52 3.77 3.87 -7.84
C ASN A 52 4.13 5.27 -7.31
N GLU A 53 3.15 6.16 -7.20
CA GLU A 53 3.30 7.54 -6.74
C GLU A 53 3.18 7.65 -5.20
N PHE A 54 2.90 6.55 -4.51
CA PHE A 54 2.94 6.52 -3.05
C PHE A 54 4.36 6.76 -2.54
N VAL A 55 4.53 7.84 -1.76
CA VAL A 55 5.75 8.19 -1.06
C VAL A 55 5.59 7.80 0.40
N VAL A 56 6.45 6.91 0.89
CA VAL A 56 6.48 6.44 2.28
C VAL A 56 7.92 6.44 2.75
N ASP A 57 8.19 7.05 3.89
CA ASP A 57 9.55 7.23 4.42
C ASP A 57 10.48 7.90 3.39
N GLU A 58 10.01 8.99 2.78
CA GLU A 58 10.71 9.77 1.73
C GLU A 58 11.02 9.00 0.42
N GLU A 59 10.56 7.75 0.27
CA GLU A 59 10.79 6.92 -0.92
C GLU A 59 9.49 6.57 -1.64
N TYR A 60 9.51 6.61 -2.98
CA TYR A 60 8.41 6.08 -3.79
C TYR A 60 8.41 4.55 -3.74
N PHE A 61 7.24 3.92 -3.74
CA PHE A 61 7.14 2.47 -3.91
C PHE A 61 7.86 1.96 -5.17
N LEU A 62 7.85 2.74 -6.25
CA LEU A 62 8.54 2.41 -7.49
C LEU A 62 10.07 2.39 -7.35
N THR A 63 10.63 3.23 -6.49
CA THR A 63 12.09 3.40 -6.32
C THR A 63 12.63 2.75 -5.07
N MET A 64 11.74 2.31 -4.16
CA MET A 64 12.07 1.60 -2.95
C MET A 64 12.86 0.33 -3.28
N LYS A 65 13.84 0.00 -2.42
CA LYS A 65 14.60 -1.25 -2.57
C LYS A 65 13.66 -2.45 -2.58
N ASN A 66 13.90 -3.39 -3.50
CA ASN A 66 13.05 -4.56 -3.71
C ASN A 66 12.85 -5.37 -2.42
N GLU A 67 13.91 -5.58 -1.64
CA GLU A 67 13.87 -6.27 -0.35
C GLU A 67 12.94 -5.56 0.65
N THR A 68 13.11 -4.24 0.81
CA THR A 68 12.27 -3.41 1.68
C THR A 68 10.80 -3.47 1.26
N PHE A 69 10.51 -3.36 -0.04
CA PHE A 69 9.13 -3.47 -0.52
C PHE A 69 8.55 -4.87 -0.25
N LYS A 70 9.31 -5.93 -0.52
CA LYS A 70 8.87 -7.32 -0.30
C LYS A 70 8.59 -7.63 1.16
N GLU A 71 9.47 -7.23 2.05
CA GLU A 71 9.34 -7.49 3.48
C GLU A 71 8.18 -6.70 4.10
N ARG A 72 8.02 -5.45 3.68
CA ARG A 72 7.12 -4.51 4.36
C ARG A 72 5.75 -4.39 3.71
N TYR A 73 5.67 -4.30 2.38
CA TYR A 73 4.47 -3.83 1.68
C TYR A 73 3.89 -4.80 0.66
N GLN A 74 4.66 -5.76 0.13
CA GLN A 74 4.21 -6.68 -0.92
C GLN A 74 2.95 -7.46 -0.54
N LEU A 75 2.81 -7.86 0.72
CA LEU A 75 1.62 -8.58 1.18
C LEU A 75 0.34 -7.75 1.11
N TYR A 76 0.47 -6.42 1.11
CA TYR A 76 -0.64 -5.48 1.00
C TYR A 76 -0.78 -4.92 -0.43
N GLU A 77 0.09 -5.26 -1.37
CA GLU A 77 0.06 -4.74 -2.75
C GLU A 77 -1.31 -4.96 -3.41
N ALA A 78 -1.84 -6.18 -3.29
CA ALA A 78 -3.14 -6.52 -3.85
C ALA A 78 -4.28 -5.72 -3.20
N ASP A 79 -4.24 -5.54 -1.88
CA ASP A 79 -5.24 -4.76 -1.14
C ASP A 79 -5.16 -3.27 -1.49
N LEU A 80 -3.96 -2.70 -1.58
CA LEU A 80 -3.74 -1.31 -1.99
C LEU A 80 -4.26 -1.07 -3.40
N ILE A 81 -3.95 -1.95 -4.35
CA ILE A 81 -4.46 -1.85 -5.73
C ILE A 81 -5.99 -1.93 -5.75
N ARG A 82 -6.59 -2.88 -5.02
CA ARG A 82 -8.05 -3.00 -4.93
C ARG A 82 -8.67 -1.73 -4.34
N MET A 83 -8.10 -1.19 -3.27
CA MET A 83 -8.63 -0.01 -2.59
C MET A 83 -8.56 1.25 -3.46
N ILE A 84 -7.49 1.43 -4.25
CA ILE A 84 -7.43 2.50 -5.26
C ILE A 84 -8.58 2.38 -6.26
N GLN A 85 -8.85 1.16 -6.75
CA GLN A 85 -9.93 0.90 -7.71
C GLN A 85 -11.30 1.20 -7.10
N GLU A 86 -11.59 0.65 -5.92
CA GLU A 86 -12.88 0.84 -5.26
C GLU A 86 -13.11 2.31 -4.88
N CYS A 87 -12.09 3.01 -4.37
CA CYS A 87 -12.23 4.43 -4.04
C CYS A 87 -12.53 5.25 -5.29
N SER A 88 -11.82 5.02 -6.39
CA SER A 88 -12.02 5.77 -7.63
C SER A 88 -13.35 5.45 -8.33
N GLU A 89 -13.76 4.18 -8.34
CA GLU A 89 -15.05 3.75 -8.89
C GLU A 89 -16.23 4.38 -8.14
N ASN A 90 -16.10 4.53 -6.82
CA ASN A 90 -17.13 5.12 -5.96
C ASN A 90 -16.98 6.65 -5.79
N ARG A 91 -16.04 7.29 -6.51
CA ARG A 91 -15.78 8.74 -6.45
C ARG A 91 -15.57 9.26 -5.02
N ILE A 92 -14.81 8.50 -4.23
CA ILE A 92 -14.34 8.95 -2.91
C ILE A 92 -13.46 10.19 -3.11
N ASP A 93 -13.59 11.18 -2.24
CA ASP A 93 -12.76 12.38 -2.33
C ASP A 93 -11.29 12.05 -2.02
N TYR A 94 -10.39 12.89 -2.52
CA TYR A 94 -8.95 12.63 -2.41
C TYR A 94 -8.47 12.56 -0.95
N GLU A 95 -8.99 13.40 -0.06
CA GLU A 95 -8.57 13.42 1.35
C GLU A 95 -8.96 12.11 2.05
N THR A 96 -10.19 11.63 1.82
CA THR A 96 -10.66 10.34 2.33
C THR A 96 -9.89 9.17 1.71
N PHE A 97 -9.63 9.22 0.41
CA PHE A 97 -8.80 8.21 -0.28
C PHE A 97 -7.41 8.10 0.37
N ILE A 98 -6.74 9.23 0.61
CA ILE A 98 -5.42 9.25 1.25
C ILE A 98 -5.47 8.65 2.65
N GLN A 99 -6.50 8.98 3.44
CA GLN A 99 -6.63 8.41 4.78
C GLN A 99 -6.80 6.89 4.76
N ILE A 100 -7.60 6.36 3.83
CA ILE A 100 -7.81 4.92 3.68
C ILE A 100 -6.50 4.20 3.34
N ILE A 101 -5.71 4.76 2.42
CA ILE A 101 -4.42 4.18 2.01
C ILE A 101 -3.41 4.26 3.16
N ASP A 102 -3.38 5.39 3.88
CA ASP A 102 -2.50 5.62 5.01
C ASP A 102 -2.76 4.60 6.15
N ASP A 103 -4.03 4.29 6.43
CA ASP A 103 -4.41 3.27 7.42
C ASP A 103 -3.89 1.87 7.04
N LEU A 104 -3.89 1.52 5.75
CA LEU A 104 -3.31 0.27 5.26
C LEU A 104 -1.78 0.25 5.40
N ILE A 105 -1.12 1.36 5.09
CA ILE A 105 0.33 1.51 5.28
C ILE A 105 0.69 1.41 6.76
N ALA A 106 -0.10 2.02 7.65
CA ALA A 106 0.06 1.91 9.09
C ALA A 106 -0.04 0.45 9.54
N SER A 107 -1.03 -0.31 9.03
CA SER A 107 -1.15 -1.74 9.32
C SER A 107 0.10 -2.53 8.88
N ALA A 108 0.67 -2.20 7.72
CA ALA A 108 1.88 -2.85 7.23
C ALA A 108 3.08 -2.58 8.16
N LYS A 109 3.24 -1.34 8.62
CA LYS A 109 4.29 -0.96 9.57
C LYS A 109 4.14 -1.63 10.93
N PHE A 110 2.93 -1.66 11.49
CA PHE A 110 2.69 -2.35 12.77
C PHE A 110 2.95 -3.85 12.68
N ARG A 111 2.57 -4.47 11.56
CA ARG A 111 2.84 -5.90 11.33
C ARG A 111 4.35 -6.18 11.31
N LEU A 112 5.13 -5.34 10.64
CA LEU A 112 6.59 -5.49 10.62
C LEU A 112 7.17 -5.39 12.04
N GLN A 113 6.79 -4.35 12.78
CA GLN A 113 7.26 -4.14 14.15
C GLN A 113 6.90 -5.32 15.07
N ALA A 114 5.69 -5.87 14.94
CA ALA A 114 5.28 -7.04 15.72
C ALA A 114 6.10 -8.29 15.37
N PHE A 115 6.49 -8.45 14.11
CA PHE A 115 7.32 -9.57 13.66
C PHE A 115 8.76 -9.46 14.18
N GLU A 116 9.33 -8.26 14.17
CA GLU A 116 10.65 -7.98 14.76
C GLU A 116 10.65 -8.31 16.26
N GLN A 117 9.65 -7.82 17.00
CA GLN A 117 9.51 -8.12 18.43
C GLN A 117 9.33 -9.62 18.72
N LEU A 118 8.58 -10.34 17.89
CA LEU A 118 8.40 -11.78 18.03
C LEU A 118 9.73 -12.53 17.82
N SER A 119 10.50 -12.12 16.81
CA SER A 119 11.79 -12.73 16.48
C SER A 119 12.79 -12.54 17.61
N ASP A 120 12.88 -11.33 18.17
CA ASP A 120 13.74 -11.02 19.31
C ASP A 120 13.40 -11.88 20.54
N GLU A 121 12.11 -12.10 20.81
CA GLU A 121 11.69 -12.88 21.97
C GLU A 121 11.94 -14.39 21.79
N ILE A 122 11.76 -14.91 20.58
CA ILE A 122 12.11 -16.30 20.25
C ILE A 122 13.62 -16.52 20.44
N GLN A 123 14.45 -15.56 20.01
CA GLN A 123 15.90 -15.68 20.15
C GLN A 123 16.34 -15.71 21.62
N LYS A 124 15.77 -14.87 22.48
CA LYS A 124 16.07 -14.90 23.93
C LYS A 124 15.74 -16.25 24.57
N LEU A 125 14.58 -16.82 24.24
CA LEU A 125 14.17 -18.13 24.76
C LEU A 125 15.14 -19.24 24.33
N GLN A 126 15.64 -19.19 23.10
CA GLN A 126 16.64 -20.15 22.61
C GLN A 126 18.00 -20.00 23.31
N GLU A 127 18.44 -18.77 23.58
CA GLU A 127 19.69 -18.49 24.31
C GLU A 127 19.59 -18.88 25.80
N GLU A 128 18.41 -18.79 26.41
CA GLU A 128 18.15 -19.25 27.78
C GLU A 128 18.13 -20.79 27.86
N ASP A 129 17.48 -21.47 26.90
CA ASP A 129 17.45 -22.94 26.84
C ASP A 129 18.86 -23.54 26.60
N GLU A 130 19.73 -22.90 25.81
CA GLU A 130 21.12 -23.36 25.57
C GLU A 130 22.03 -23.16 26.81
N GLN A 131 21.80 -22.11 27.62
CA GLN A 131 22.57 -21.88 28.85
C GLN A 131 22.17 -22.84 29.98
N ASP A 132 20.89 -23.20 30.08
CA ASP A 132 20.41 -24.20 31.05
C ASP A 132 20.89 -25.64 30.71
N GLU A 133 21.20 -25.95 29.44
CA GLU A 133 21.81 -27.22 29.04
C GLU A 133 23.33 -27.28 29.30
N GLU A 134 24.07 -26.15 29.19
CA GLU A 134 25.53 -26.10 29.48
C GLU A 134 25.88 -26.05 30.98
N GLU A 135 25.03 -25.48 31.85
CA GLU A 135 25.25 -25.48 33.31
C GLU A 135 24.79 -26.79 34.00
N GLY A 136 24.16 -27.70 33.25
CA GLY A 136 23.66 -29.00 33.71
C GLY A 136 24.61 -30.20 33.57
N GLU A 137 25.78 -30.05 32.93
CA GLU A 137 26.85 -31.06 32.82
C GLU A 137 28.02 -30.83 33.79
#